data_AF-X1NQ57-F1
#
_entry.id   AF-X1NQ57-F1
#
_cell.length_a   1.000
_cell.length_b   1.000
_cell.length_c   1.000
_cell.angle_alpha   90.00
_cell.angle_beta   90.00
_cell.angle_gamma   90.00
#
_symmetry.space_group_name_H-M   'P 1'
#
loop_
_entity.id
_entity.type
_entity.pdbx_description
1 polymer ?
#
loop_
_entity_poly.entity_id
_entity_poly.type
_entity_poly.pdbx_seq_one_letter_code
_entity_poly.pdbx_strand_id
1 'polypeptide(L)'
;MRIFGSGKLTLSHVAIFRDIHYTAAKYANGPENGRATKENPFTLGEDEFFVLGDNSPNSEDGRWWTRPGLANKGISAYRVGIVPRDYLVGKALFVYWPSGFRPFAEFPFGIIPNVGRMRFIYGGSNNKP
;
A
#
# COMPACT_ATOMS: atom_id res chain seq x y z
N MET A 1 14.03 13.68 12.61
CA MET A 1 14.35 14.19 13.97
C MET A 1 15.84 13.96 14.20
N ARG A 2 16.61 15.02 14.46
CA ARG A 2 18.01 14.90 14.88
C ARG A 2 18.11 15.49 16.28
N ILE A 3 18.76 14.77 17.20
CA ILE A 3 18.95 15.18 18.59
C ILE A 3 20.41 15.63 18.71
N PHE A 4 20.62 16.87 19.15
CA PHE A 4 21.94 17.43 19.43
C PHE A 4 22.00 17.78 20.93
N GLY A 5 22.47 16.84 21.74
CA GLY A 5 22.63 17.02 23.19
C GLY A 5 22.72 15.70 23.94
N SER A 6 23.46 15.68 25.04
CA SER A 6 23.56 14.54 25.97
C SER A 6 22.98 14.92 27.34
N GLY A 7 22.13 14.05 27.89
CA GLY A 7 21.42 14.26 29.15
C GLY A 7 20.36 13.20 29.38
N LYS A 8 19.80 13.11 30.60
CA LYS A 8 18.63 12.25 30.88
C LYS A 8 17.35 13.00 30.54
N LEU A 9 16.56 12.44 29.63
CA LEU A 9 15.24 12.96 29.22
C LEU A 9 14.23 11.81 29.27
N THR A 10 13.09 12.03 29.93
CA THR A 10 11.95 11.12 29.89
C THR A 10 10.88 11.73 29.01
N LEU A 11 10.52 11.02 27.93
CA LEU A 11 9.43 11.40 27.03
C LEU A 11 8.21 10.50 27.32
N SER A 12 7.07 11.11 27.56
CA SER A 12 5.77 10.43 27.68
C SER A 12 4.82 10.91 26.57
N HIS A 13 3.82 10.09 26.22
CA HIS A 13 2.81 10.39 25.20
C HIS A 13 3.35 10.66 23.79
N VAL A 14 4.49 10.05 23.42
CA VAL A 14 5.03 10.14 22.06
C VAL A 14 4.22 9.27 21.11
N ALA A 15 3.75 9.87 20.01
CA ALA A 15 3.17 9.15 18.88
C ALA A 15 4.09 9.28 17.66
N ILE A 16 4.32 8.17 16.96
CA ILE A 16 5.01 8.16 15.68
C ILE A 16 3.94 8.24 14.59
N PHE A 17 3.91 9.36 13.87
CA PHE A 17 3.14 9.48 12.63
C PHE A 17 3.98 8.87 11.51
N ARG A 18 3.50 7.77 10.93
CA ARG A 18 4.16 7.09 9.81
C ARG A 18 3.82 7.85 8.53
N ASP A 19 4.83 8.41 7.90
CA ASP A 19 4.74 8.86 6.52
C ASP A 19 4.92 7.65 5.58
N ILE A 20 4.23 7.66 4.44
CA ILE A 20 4.34 6.59 3.44
C ILE A 20 5.43 7.00 2.45
N HIS A 21 6.54 6.27 2.44
CA HIS A 21 7.64 6.48 1.50
C HIS A 21 7.76 5.28 0.56
N TYR A 22 7.53 5.51 -0.73
CA TYR A 22 7.69 4.48 -1.76
C TYR A 22 9.13 4.36 -2.24
N THR A 23 9.60 3.13 -2.41
CA THR A 23 10.95 2.81 -2.83
C THR A 23 11.08 2.86 -4.34
N ALA A 24 12.14 3.52 -4.81
CA ALA A 24 12.50 3.60 -6.23
C ALA A 24 13.29 2.38 -6.72
N ALA A 25 14.11 1.77 -5.87
CA ALA A 25 14.87 0.55 -6.18
C ALA A 25 14.16 -0.69 -5.65
N LYS A 26 14.23 -1.81 -6.39
CA LYS A 26 13.62 -3.08 -5.97
C LYS A 26 14.33 -3.70 -4.76
N TYR A 27 15.65 -3.55 -4.72
CA TYR A 27 16.51 -4.02 -3.63
C TYR A 27 17.40 -2.85 -3.17
N ALA A 28 17.78 -2.85 -1.89
CA ALA A 28 18.52 -1.75 -1.27
C ALA A 28 19.81 -1.33 -2.02
N ASN A 29 20.45 -2.27 -2.73
CA ASN A 29 21.65 -2.03 -3.54
C ASN A 29 21.49 -2.53 -4.98
N GLY A 30 20.26 -2.71 -5.47
CA GLY A 30 19.99 -3.22 -6.81
C GLY A 30 20.10 -2.11 -7.88
N PRO A 31 20.57 -2.43 -9.10
CA PRO A 31 20.61 -1.46 -10.20
C PRO A 31 19.22 -1.22 -10.82
N GLU A 32 18.23 -2.05 -10.50
CA GLU A 32 16.89 -1.99 -11.06
C GLU A 32 16.03 -0.95 -10.34
N ASN A 33 15.79 0.16 -11.05
CA ASN A 33 14.78 1.15 -10.68
C ASN A 33 13.41 0.73 -11.19
N GLY A 34 12.39 0.98 -10.37
CA GLY A 34 11.00 0.74 -10.71
C GLY A 34 10.46 1.75 -11.72
N ARG A 35 9.20 1.58 -12.08
CA ARG A 35 8.43 2.60 -12.80
C ARG A 35 8.06 3.75 -11.86
N ALA A 36 7.77 4.91 -12.46
CA ALA A 36 7.31 6.11 -11.76
C ALA A 36 8.34 6.67 -10.76
N THR A 37 9.62 6.60 -11.10
CA THR A 37 10.68 7.31 -10.37
C THR A 37 10.92 8.69 -10.98
N LYS A 38 11.71 9.53 -10.30
CA LYS A 38 12.06 10.86 -10.81
C LYS A 38 12.79 10.78 -12.15
N GLU A 39 13.65 9.77 -12.31
CA GLU A 39 14.46 9.53 -13.50
C GLU A 39 13.70 8.72 -14.57
N ASN A 40 12.63 8.04 -14.20
CA ASN A 40 11.80 7.20 -15.08
C ASN A 40 10.30 7.47 -14.83
N PRO A 41 9.79 8.63 -15.28
CA PRO A 41 8.39 8.99 -15.08
C PRO A 41 7.46 8.03 -15.81
N PHE A 42 6.29 7.77 -15.23
CA PHE A 42 5.30 6.85 -15.77
C PHE A 42 3.96 7.55 -15.97
N THR A 43 3.70 7.99 -17.21
CA THR A 43 2.49 8.73 -17.56
C THR A 43 1.30 7.79 -17.74
N LEU A 44 0.17 8.15 -17.14
CA LEU A 44 -1.08 7.40 -17.19
C LEU A 44 -2.06 8.03 -18.18
N GLY A 45 -2.81 7.18 -18.89
CA GLY A 45 -4.04 7.58 -19.58
C GLY A 45 -5.22 7.77 -18.63
N GLU A 46 -6.35 8.20 -19.17
CA GLU A 46 -7.58 8.53 -18.42
C GLU A 46 -8.12 7.36 -17.57
N ASP A 47 -8.00 6.14 -18.07
CA ASP A 47 -8.51 4.92 -17.44
C ASP A 47 -7.40 3.96 -16.98
N GLU A 48 -6.19 4.48 -16.81
CA GLU A 48 -5.05 3.73 -16.32
C GLU A 48 -4.69 4.18 -14.91
N PHE A 49 -4.55 3.20 -14.03
CA PHE A 49 -4.23 3.44 -12.63
C PHE A 49 -2.87 2.83 -12.29
N PHE A 50 -2.03 3.58 -11.59
CA PHE A 50 -0.79 3.06 -11.02
C PHE A 50 -1.02 2.72 -9.56
N VAL A 51 -0.91 1.44 -9.20
CA VAL A 51 -1.18 0.96 -7.84
C VAL A 51 0.11 0.66 -7.09
N LEU A 52 0.14 1.06 -5.82
CA LEU A 52 1.27 0.91 -4.92
C LEU A 52 0.79 0.34 -3.59
N GLY A 53 1.58 -0.57 -3.01
CA GLY A 53 1.32 -1.08 -1.67
C GLY A 53 2.05 -0.27 -0.61
N ASP A 54 1.37 0.04 0.50
CA ASP A 54 1.92 0.80 1.63
C ASP A 54 3.17 0.15 2.24
N ASN A 55 3.27 -1.18 2.22
CA ASN A 55 4.48 -1.91 2.60
C ASN A 55 5.46 -1.96 1.44
N SER A 56 5.96 -0.79 1.05
CA SER A 56 6.70 -0.57 -0.17
C SER A 56 7.82 -1.58 -0.45
N PRO A 57 8.70 -1.97 0.51
CA PRO A 57 9.78 -2.93 0.26
C PRO A 57 9.29 -4.37 0.05
N ASN A 58 8.05 -4.68 0.44
CA ASN A 58 7.48 -6.03 0.39
C ASN A 58 6.14 -6.01 -0.37
N SER A 59 6.08 -5.22 -1.44
CA SER A 59 4.93 -5.08 -2.31
C SER A 59 5.34 -5.34 -3.76
N GLU A 60 4.78 -6.39 -4.36
CA GLU A 60 4.91 -6.68 -5.80
C GLU A 60 3.79 -5.97 -6.56
N ASP A 61 3.96 -4.66 -6.76
CA ASP A 61 2.97 -3.76 -7.34
C ASP A 61 3.41 -3.19 -8.71
N GLY A 62 2.71 -2.15 -9.21
CA GLY A 62 2.90 -1.62 -10.56
C GLY A 62 4.33 -1.19 -10.89
N ARG A 63 5.16 -0.92 -9.88
CA ARG A 63 6.59 -0.65 -10.05
C ARG A 63 7.34 -1.82 -10.67
N TRP A 64 6.95 -3.05 -10.35
CA TRP A 64 7.75 -4.26 -10.60
C TRP A 64 7.14 -5.22 -11.61
N TRP A 65 5.86 -5.08 -11.96
CA TRP A 65 5.22 -6.01 -12.90
C TRP A 65 5.91 -6.02 -14.26
N THR A 66 6.11 -7.21 -14.82
CA THR A 66 6.80 -7.41 -16.11
C THR A 66 5.89 -7.95 -17.20
N ARG A 67 4.66 -8.35 -16.84
CA ARG A 67 3.69 -8.97 -17.75
C ARG A 67 2.51 -8.02 -18.01
N PRO A 68 1.99 -7.99 -19.25
CA PRO A 68 0.81 -7.19 -19.56
C PRO A 68 -0.45 -7.78 -18.91
N GLY A 69 -1.44 -6.92 -18.67
CA GLY A 69 -2.73 -7.34 -18.13
C GLY A 69 -3.55 -8.13 -19.15
N LEU A 70 -4.26 -9.17 -18.70
CA LEU A 70 -5.12 -10.02 -19.55
C LEU A 70 -6.49 -9.40 -19.84
N ALA A 71 -6.71 -8.93 -21.05
CA ALA A 71 -8.02 -8.40 -21.43
C ALA A 71 -9.02 -9.50 -21.82
N ASN A 72 -10.31 -9.14 -21.81
CA ASN A 72 -11.38 -10.00 -22.31
C ASN A 72 -11.19 -10.34 -23.80
N LYS A 73 -11.80 -11.45 -24.24
CA LYS A 73 -11.70 -11.90 -25.64
C LYS A 73 -12.13 -10.79 -26.60
N GLY A 74 -11.26 -10.47 -27.56
CA GLY A 74 -11.48 -9.40 -28.55
C GLY A 74 -10.85 -8.05 -28.19
N ILE A 75 -10.24 -7.93 -27.01
CA ILE A 75 -9.50 -6.73 -26.58
C ILE A 75 -8.00 -7.05 -26.55
N SER A 76 -7.17 -6.09 -26.96
CA SER A 76 -5.71 -6.20 -26.83
C SER A 76 -5.29 -6.22 -25.36
N ALA A 77 -4.19 -6.93 -25.05
CA ALA A 77 -3.65 -6.95 -23.70
C ALA A 77 -3.36 -5.52 -23.17
N TYR A 78 -3.57 -5.31 -21.87
CA TYR A 78 -3.35 -4.02 -21.23
C TYR A 78 -1.86 -3.75 -21.01
N ARG A 79 -1.49 -2.48 -20.99
CA ARG A 79 -0.11 -2.02 -20.77
C ARG A 79 0.47 -2.57 -19.47
N VAL A 80 1.77 -2.90 -19.47
CA VAL A 80 2.47 -3.39 -18.29
C VAL A 80 2.56 -2.29 -17.23
N GLY A 81 2.30 -2.63 -15.97
CA GLY A 81 2.49 -1.72 -14.83
C GLY A 81 1.30 -0.83 -14.51
N ILE A 82 0.18 -0.94 -15.25
CA ILE A 82 -1.08 -0.28 -14.92
C ILE A 82 -2.14 -1.28 -14.49
N VAL A 83 -3.16 -0.77 -13.82
CA VAL A 83 -4.45 -1.42 -13.63
C VAL A 83 -5.46 -0.65 -14.47
N PRO A 84 -6.12 -1.27 -15.45
CA PRO A 84 -7.19 -0.61 -16.21
C PRO A 84 -8.43 -0.41 -15.33
N ARG A 85 -9.26 0.60 -15.64
CA ARG A 85 -10.52 0.85 -14.92
C ARG A 85 -11.38 -0.40 -14.77
N ASP A 86 -11.45 -1.23 -15.81
CA ASP A 86 -12.28 -2.44 -15.86
C ASP A 86 -11.91 -3.49 -14.79
N TYR A 87 -10.70 -3.40 -14.22
CA TYR A 87 -10.26 -4.30 -13.15
C TYR A 87 -10.64 -3.79 -11.75
N LEU A 88 -11.07 -2.54 -11.62
CA LEU A 88 -11.40 -1.94 -10.34
C LEU A 88 -12.81 -2.35 -9.91
N VAL A 89 -12.88 -3.20 -8.87
CA VAL A 89 -14.15 -3.66 -8.30
C VAL A 89 -14.78 -2.61 -7.38
N GLY A 90 -13.98 -1.91 -6.58
CA GLY A 90 -14.48 -0.94 -5.62
C GLY A 90 -13.41 -0.40 -4.67
N LYS A 91 -13.83 0.47 -3.74
CA LYS A 91 -12.97 1.04 -2.70
C LYS A 91 -13.09 0.22 -1.40
N ALA A 92 -11.98 -0.02 -0.72
CA ALA A 92 -12.00 -0.61 0.61
C ALA A 92 -12.52 0.44 1.63
N LEU A 93 -13.59 0.11 2.36
CA LEU A 93 -14.28 1.07 3.24
C LEU A 93 -14.10 0.78 4.74
N PHE A 94 -13.94 -0.48 5.13
CA PHE A 94 -13.99 -0.87 6.54
C PHE A 94 -13.12 -2.08 6.86
N VAL A 95 -12.41 -2.03 7.99
CA VAL A 95 -11.71 -3.19 8.55
C VAL A 95 -12.62 -3.85 9.57
N TYR A 96 -13.21 -4.99 9.20
CA TYR A 96 -14.23 -5.65 10.03
C TYR A 96 -13.68 -6.63 11.07
N TRP A 97 -12.50 -7.22 10.85
CA TRP A 97 -11.92 -8.23 11.77
C TRP A 97 -10.40 -8.13 11.92
N PRO A 98 -9.92 -7.14 12.68
CA PRO A 98 -8.49 -6.93 12.86
C PRO A 98 -7.93 -7.88 13.92
N SER A 99 -7.32 -8.98 13.49
CA SER A 99 -6.56 -9.90 14.37
C SER A 99 -7.34 -10.31 15.63
N GLY A 100 -8.33 -11.19 15.46
CA GLY A 100 -9.19 -11.62 16.56
C GLY A 100 -8.42 -12.22 17.73
N PHE A 101 -8.92 -12.03 18.95
CA PHE A 101 -8.31 -12.59 20.15
C PHE A 101 -8.58 -14.09 20.23
N ARG A 102 -7.61 -14.81 20.78
CA ARG A 102 -7.79 -16.21 21.15
C ARG A 102 -8.56 -16.26 22.47
N PRO A 103 -9.58 -17.12 22.61
CA PRO A 103 -10.31 -17.28 23.87
C PRO A 103 -9.41 -17.72 25.04
N PHE A 104 -8.36 -18.49 24.76
CA PHE A 104 -7.31 -18.91 25.69
C PHE A 104 -6.01 -19.17 24.90
N ALA A 105 -4.86 -19.16 25.58
CA ALA A 105 -3.54 -19.10 24.93
C ALA A 105 -3.26 -20.26 23.94
N GLU A 106 -3.76 -21.45 24.25
CA GLU A 106 -3.59 -22.69 23.47
C GLU A 106 -4.58 -22.83 22.32
N PHE A 107 -5.60 -21.96 22.23
CA PHE A 107 -6.61 -22.06 21.19
C PHE A 107 -6.04 -21.61 19.82
N PRO A 108 -6.20 -22.39 18.75
CA PRO A 108 -5.52 -22.15 17.47
C PRO A 108 -6.05 -20.94 16.69
N PHE A 109 -7.27 -20.48 16.97
CA PHE A 109 -7.95 -19.44 16.16
C PHE A 109 -8.31 -18.18 16.95
N GLY A 110 -8.08 -17.01 16.35
CA GLY A 110 -8.52 -15.73 16.90
C GLY A 110 -10.00 -15.44 16.60
N ILE A 111 -10.92 -16.09 17.32
CA ILE A 111 -12.37 -16.02 17.05
C ILE A 111 -13.10 -14.91 17.80
N ILE A 112 -12.44 -14.20 18.72
CA ILE A 112 -13.06 -13.08 19.42
C ILE A 112 -12.79 -11.79 18.63
N PRO A 113 -13.82 -11.03 18.22
CA PRO A 113 -13.62 -9.81 17.45
C PRO A 113 -12.86 -8.76 18.25
N ASN A 114 -11.87 -8.14 17.63
CA ASN A 114 -11.18 -7.00 18.22
C ASN A 114 -11.93 -5.70 17.86
N VAL A 115 -13.05 -5.47 18.54
CA VAL A 115 -13.97 -4.34 18.24
C VAL A 115 -13.26 -2.99 18.37
N GLY A 116 -12.33 -2.85 19.32
CA GLY A 116 -11.57 -1.60 19.52
C GLY A 116 -10.58 -1.27 18.38
N ARG A 117 -10.29 -2.20 17.48
CA ARG A 117 -9.44 -1.97 16.30
C ARG A 117 -10.23 -1.93 14.98
N MET A 118 -11.52 -2.25 15.01
CA MET A 118 -12.39 -2.08 13.84
C MET A 118 -12.45 -0.59 13.50
N ARG A 119 -12.29 -0.27 12.23
CA ARG A 119 -12.21 1.13 11.80
C ARG A 119 -12.60 1.29 10.34
N PHE A 120 -13.16 2.45 10.03
CA PHE A 120 -13.30 2.90 8.65
C PHE A 120 -11.92 3.18 8.05
N ILE A 121 -11.79 2.85 6.77
CA ILE A 121 -10.64 3.22 5.97
C ILE A 121 -10.95 4.58 5.37
N TYR A 122 -10.12 5.56 5.67
CA TYR A 122 -10.21 6.90 5.11
C TYR A 122 -9.12 7.05 4.07
N GLY A 123 -9.50 7.33 2.82
CA GLY A 123 -8.57 7.47 1.70
C GLY A 123 -9.30 7.78 0.40
N GLY A 124 -8.91 8.89 -0.24
CA GLY A 124 -9.49 9.37 -1.50
C GLY A 124 -10.15 10.73 -1.35
N SER A 125 -9.69 11.70 -2.16
CA SER A 125 -10.36 12.99 -2.34
C SER A 125 -11.73 12.76 -2.99
N ASN A 126 -12.78 13.36 -2.41
CA ASN A 126 -14.13 13.39 -2.98
C ASN A 126 -14.34 14.61 -3.90
N ASN A 127 -13.28 15.13 -4.52
CA ASN A 127 -13.47 16.14 -5.55
C ASN A 127 -14.01 15.45 -6.81
N LYS A 128 -15.32 15.53 -6.99
CA LYS A 128 -15.94 15.42 -8.30
C LYS A 128 -15.52 16.65 -9.14
N PRO A 129 -15.39 16.53 -10.47
CA PRO A 129 -15.14 17.66 -11.35
C PRO A 129 -16.22 18.73 -11.23
#